data_AF-A0A6L8KRS5-F1
#
_entry.id   AF-A0A6L8KRS5-F1
#
_cell.length_a   1.000
_cell.length_b   1.000
_cell.length_c   1.000
_cell.angle_alpha   90.00
_cell.angle_beta   90.00
_cell.angle_gamma   90.00
#
_symmetry.space_group_name_H-M   'P 1'
#
loop_
_entity.id
_entity.type
_entity.pdbx_description
1 polymer ?
#
loop_
_entity_poly.entity_id
_entity_poly.type
_entity_poly.pdbx_seq_one_letter_code
_entity_poly.pdbx_strand_id
1 'polypeptide(L)'
;MSSIDQPSAILSPEAQKTVLDLFAPIMDELTKEAQAEVDRFNAIFSADHNAIGRVLKVHLVIEQYLNEHIITKYKIENLAELRLSFSQKTKLLKDDLSPAAWVKSAIQNVNSVRNKFSHTLTPKIEWGEINNVAEVLKIARNGVSYAEPIDAIEAFAPVACAFLIDAPSSRRTQLEQLLKSGKMKFAVGEIF
;
A
#
# COMPACT_ATOMS: atom_id res chain seq x y z
N MET A 1 42.38 12.90 -24.55
CA MET A 1 41.93 13.04 -25.95
C MET A 1 41.35 11.70 -26.37
N SER A 2 40.03 11.53 -26.31
CA SER A 2 39.01 11.96 -27.29
C SER A 2 38.96 11.05 -28.51
N SER A 3 37.93 10.20 -28.56
CA SER A 3 37.31 9.68 -29.79
C SER A 3 36.07 8.86 -29.43
N ILE A 4 35.04 9.52 -28.89
CA ILE A 4 33.66 9.06 -29.06
C ILE A 4 33.04 10.07 -29.99
N ASP A 5 33.18 9.84 -31.29
CA ASP A 5 32.39 10.52 -32.30
C ASP A 5 32.22 9.54 -33.46
N GLN A 6 31.28 8.61 -33.31
CA GLN A 6 30.67 8.00 -34.47
C GLN A 6 29.55 8.96 -34.89
N PRO A 7 29.63 9.60 -36.06
CA PRO A 7 28.51 10.36 -36.55
C PRO A 7 27.35 9.38 -36.77
N SER A 8 26.24 9.64 -36.09
CA SER A 8 24.93 9.11 -36.49
C SER A 8 24.78 9.42 -37.98
N ALA A 9 24.94 8.40 -38.82
CA ALA A 9 24.80 8.55 -40.26
C ALA A 9 23.33 8.86 -40.55
N ILE A 10 22.99 10.15 -40.59
CA ILE A 10 21.69 10.61 -41.05
C ILE A 10 21.58 10.16 -42.51
N LEU A 11 20.69 9.19 -42.77
CA LEU A 11 20.44 8.67 -44.11
C LEU A 11 20.08 9.84 -45.04
N SER A 12 20.63 9.85 -46.26
CA SER A 12 20.23 10.82 -47.27
C SER A 12 18.72 10.71 -47.59
N PRO A 13 18.07 11.77 -48.08
CA PRO A 13 16.64 11.72 -48.43
C PRO A 13 16.29 10.57 -49.37
N GLU A 14 17.16 10.25 -50.33
CA GLU A 14 17.00 9.12 -51.25
C GLU A 14 17.10 7.76 -50.56
N ALA A 15 18.03 7.64 -49.59
CA ALA A 15 18.16 6.42 -48.80
C ALA A 15 16.97 6.23 -47.84
N GLN A 16 16.45 7.31 -47.24
CA GLN A 16 15.21 7.26 -46.44
C GLN A 16 14.02 6.82 -47.30
N LYS A 17 13.87 7.38 -48.50
CA LYS A 17 12.80 7.00 -49.43
C LYS A 17 12.88 5.54 -49.86
N THR A 18 14.09 5.06 -50.17
CA THR A 18 14.32 3.65 -50.56
C THR A 18 13.93 2.69 -49.43
N VAL A 19 14.25 3.05 -48.18
CA VAL A 19 13.83 2.29 -47.00
C VAL A 19 12.30 2.30 -46.87
N LEU A 20 11.64 3.45 -47.00
CA LEU A 20 10.18 3.53 -46.92
C LEU A 20 9.49 2.71 -48.02
N ASP A 21 10.01 2.74 -49.25
CA ASP A 21 9.50 1.96 -50.37
C ASP A 21 9.64 0.44 -50.14
N LEU A 22 10.68 0.00 -49.42
CA LEU A 22 10.86 -1.40 -49.01
C LEU A 22 9.82 -1.86 -47.99
N PHE A 23 9.44 -0.98 -47.06
CA PHE A 23 8.43 -1.27 -46.05
C PHE A 23 7.01 -1.11 -46.58
N ALA A 24 6.77 -0.28 -47.60
CA ALA A 24 5.44 0.03 -48.13
C ALA A 24 4.53 -1.20 -48.38
N PRO A 25 5.01 -2.34 -48.92
CA PRO A 25 4.17 -3.53 -49.13
C PRO A 25 3.73 -4.23 -47.84
N ILE A 26 4.47 -4.06 -46.74
CA ILE A 26 4.18 -4.67 -45.43
C ILE A 26 3.65 -3.65 -44.41
N MET A 27 3.58 -2.36 -44.77
CA MET A 27 3.14 -1.30 -43.86
C MET A 27 1.74 -1.52 -43.32
N ASP A 28 0.81 -2.06 -44.13
CA ASP A 28 -0.56 -2.32 -43.68
C ASP A 28 -0.60 -3.44 -42.61
N GLU A 29 0.22 -4.48 -42.77
CA GLU A 29 0.35 -5.57 -41.80
C GLU A 29 1.04 -5.09 -40.52
N LEU A 30 2.15 -4.36 -40.65
CA LEU A 30 2.85 -3.73 -39.52
C LEU A 30 1.96 -2.74 -38.75
N THR A 31 1.13 -1.97 -39.47
CA THR A 31 0.19 -1.03 -38.86
C THR A 31 -0.90 -1.77 -38.10
N LYS A 32 -1.39 -2.89 -38.62
CA LYS A 32 -2.38 -3.72 -37.95
C LYS A 32 -1.82 -4.37 -36.67
N GLU A 33 -0.60 -4.88 -36.71
CA GLU A 33 0.09 -5.42 -35.53
C GLU A 33 0.36 -4.33 -34.48
N ALA A 34 0.83 -3.15 -34.92
CA ALA A 34 1.04 -2.00 -34.05
C ALA A 34 -0.27 -1.54 -33.41
N GLN A 35 -1.37 -1.53 -34.16
CA GLN A 35 -2.69 -1.16 -33.63
C GLN A 35 -3.15 -2.11 -32.53
N ALA A 36 -2.92 -3.42 -32.66
CA ALA A 36 -3.28 -4.37 -31.62
C ALA A 36 -2.51 -4.11 -30.31
N GLU A 37 -1.23 -3.77 -30.38
CA GLU A 37 -0.44 -3.39 -29.20
C GLU A 37 -0.84 -2.02 -28.63
N VAL A 38 -1.22 -1.06 -29.48
CA VAL A 38 -1.79 0.23 -29.04
C VAL A 38 -3.12 0.01 -28.31
N ASP A 39 -3.99 -0.86 -28.81
CA ASP A 39 -5.26 -1.19 -28.17
C ASP A 39 -5.04 -1.88 -26.81
N ARG A 40 -4.07 -2.80 -26.75
CA ARG A 40 -3.66 -3.44 -25.49
C ARG A 40 -3.11 -2.41 -24.49
N PHE A 41 -2.26 -1.49 -24.93
CA PHE A 41 -1.75 -0.41 -24.09
C PHE A 41 -2.90 0.46 -23.57
N ASN A 42 -3.80 0.90 -24.45
CA ASN A 42 -4.93 1.74 -24.09
C ASN A 42 -5.86 1.06 -23.09
N ALA A 43 -6.11 -0.24 -23.24
CA ALA A 43 -6.93 -1.02 -22.29
C ALA A 43 -6.31 -1.06 -20.89
N ILE A 44 -4.98 -1.20 -20.80
CA ILE A 44 -4.26 -1.18 -19.51
C ILE A 44 -4.22 0.23 -18.93
N PHE A 45 -3.91 1.23 -19.77
CA PHE A 45 -3.74 2.63 -19.35
C PHE A 45 -5.05 3.29 -18.93
N SER A 46 -6.18 2.91 -19.55
CA SER A 46 -7.52 3.40 -19.21
C SER A 46 -8.18 2.68 -18.05
N ALA A 47 -7.55 1.63 -17.50
CA ALA A 47 -8.07 0.93 -16.32
C ALA A 47 -8.32 1.92 -15.17
N ASP A 48 -9.34 1.67 -14.35
CA ASP A 48 -9.70 2.58 -13.27
C ASP A 48 -8.63 2.60 -12.16
N HIS A 49 -7.84 3.67 -12.14
CA HIS A 49 -6.78 3.91 -11.15
C HIS A 49 -7.31 4.54 -9.84
N ASN A 50 -8.62 4.64 -9.65
CA ASN A 50 -9.17 5.21 -8.41
C ASN A 50 -8.79 4.36 -7.17
N ALA A 51 -8.76 3.03 -7.31
CA ALA A 51 -8.43 2.12 -6.23
C ALA A 51 -7.01 2.32 -5.68
N ILE A 52 -6.01 2.56 -6.54
CA ILE A 52 -4.63 2.83 -6.09
C ILE A 52 -4.56 4.12 -5.28
N GLY A 53 -5.25 5.18 -5.73
CA GLY A 53 -5.28 6.47 -5.03
C GLY A 53 -5.90 6.35 -3.63
N ARG A 54 -7.00 5.61 -3.51
CA ARG A 54 -7.69 5.35 -2.24
C ARG A 54 -6.81 4.58 -1.26
N VAL A 55 -6.20 3.47 -1.69
CA VAL A 55 -5.28 2.67 -0.85
C VAL A 55 -4.04 3.48 -0.45
N LEU A 56 -3.45 4.23 -1.40
CA LEU A 56 -2.29 5.07 -1.12
C LEU A 56 -2.62 6.16 -0.09
N LYS A 57 -3.77 6.80 -0.21
CA LYS A 57 -4.24 7.80 0.77
C LYS A 57 -4.35 7.20 2.16
N VAL A 58 -4.98 6.02 2.29
CA VAL A 58 -5.09 5.31 3.57
C VAL A 58 -3.70 5.01 4.15
N HIS A 59 -2.80 4.49 3.32
CA HIS A 59 -1.43 4.17 3.72
C HIS A 59 -0.68 5.39 4.27
N LEU A 60 -0.70 6.51 3.54
CA LEU A 60 0.00 7.73 3.93
C LEU A 60 -0.53 8.31 5.26
N VAL A 61 -1.86 8.30 5.44
CA VAL A 61 -2.48 8.75 6.69
C VAL A 61 -2.06 7.85 7.85
N ILE A 62 -2.13 6.53 7.71
CA ILE A 62 -1.69 5.60 8.77
C ILE A 62 -0.20 5.78 9.06
N GLU A 63 0.63 5.96 8.03
CA GLU A 63 2.08 6.14 8.20
C GLU A 63 2.41 7.40 9.00
N GLN A 64 1.68 8.50 8.78
CA GLN A 64 1.85 9.73 9.56
C GLN A 64 1.65 9.47 11.06
N TYR A 65 0.54 8.82 11.43
CA TYR A 65 0.26 8.48 12.83
C TYR A 65 1.23 7.45 13.41
N LEU A 66 1.68 6.50 12.58
CA LEU A 66 2.68 5.51 12.99
C LEU A 66 4.03 6.19 13.28
N ASN A 67 4.43 7.17 12.48
CA ASN A 67 5.65 7.96 12.72
C ASN A 67 5.55 8.71 14.06
N GLU A 68 4.44 9.40 14.30
CA GLU A 68 4.19 10.14 15.55
C GLU A 68 4.20 9.22 16.77
N HIS A 69 3.58 8.03 16.65
CA HIS A 69 3.61 7.01 17.69
C HIS A 69 5.04 6.57 18.01
N ILE A 70 5.83 6.21 16.99
CA ILE A 70 7.22 5.74 17.16
C ILE A 70 8.10 6.82 17.77
N ILE A 71 8.01 8.06 17.27
CA ILE A 71 8.74 9.23 17.81
C ILE A 71 8.44 9.40 19.29
N THR A 72 7.15 9.39 19.65
CA THR A 72 6.70 9.60 21.03
C THR A 72 7.13 8.46 21.94
N LYS A 73 7.00 7.21 21.47
CA LYS A 73 7.27 6.00 22.24
C LYS A 73 8.76 5.79 22.52
N TYR A 74 9.59 6.02 21.50
CA TYR A 74 11.03 5.76 21.55
C TYR A 74 11.88 7.01 21.76
N LYS A 75 11.25 8.19 21.87
CA LYS A 75 11.91 9.49 22.04
C LYS A 75 12.96 9.76 20.94
N ILE A 76 12.60 9.42 19.70
CA ILE A 76 13.47 9.62 18.53
C ILE A 76 13.26 11.04 18.01
N GLU A 77 14.31 11.85 17.98
CA GLU A 77 14.22 13.24 17.50
C GLU A 77 14.01 13.32 15.99
N ASN A 78 14.77 12.54 15.20
CA ASN A 78 14.66 12.54 13.74
C ASN A 78 14.45 11.12 13.18
N LEU A 79 13.19 10.66 13.15
CA LEU A 79 12.83 9.37 12.59
C LEU A 79 13.09 9.30 11.07
N ALA A 80 13.04 10.43 10.35
CA ALA A 80 13.21 10.46 8.90
C ALA A 80 14.63 10.10 8.46
N GLU A 81 15.65 10.47 9.24
CA GLU A 81 17.06 10.11 8.98
C GLU A 81 17.32 8.60 9.04
N LEU A 82 16.51 7.86 9.82
CA LEU A 82 16.62 6.41 9.92
C LEU A 82 16.16 5.69 8.63
N ARG A 83 15.48 6.39 7.71
CA ARG A 83 15.03 5.90 6.40
C ARG A 83 14.33 4.54 6.47
N LEU A 84 13.57 4.32 7.54
CA LEU A 84 12.84 3.07 7.74
C LEU A 84 11.70 2.98 6.72
N SER A 85 11.61 1.84 6.04
CA SER A 85 10.43 1.49 5.27
C SER A 85 9.20 1.32 6.16
N PHE A 86 8.00 1.46 5.60
CA PHE A 86 6.76 1.22 6.34
C PHE A 86 6.75 -0.15 7.05
N SER A 87 7.18 -1.21 6.37
CA SER A 87 7.26 -2.55 6.96
C SER A 87 8.16 -2.57 8.20
N GLN A 88 9.34 -1.92 8.14
CA GLN A 88 10.23 -1.80 9.29
C GLN A 88 9.59 -0.98 10.43
N LYS A 89 8.87 0.10 10.12
CA LYS A 89 8.13 0.88 11.13
C LYS A 89 7.07 0.05 11.85
N THR A 90 6.30 -0.76 11.13
CA THR A 90 5.29 -1.64 11.78
C THR A 90 5.91 -2.65 12.73
N LYS A 91 7.16 -3.09 12.50
CA LYS A 91 7.87 -3.99 13.41
C LYS A 91 8.27 -3.31 14.73
N LEU A 92 8.29 -1.98 14.78
CA LEU A 92 8.51 -1.22 16.02
C LEU A 92 7.25 -1.17 16.90
N LEU A 93 6.09 -1.57 16.39
CA LEU A 93 4.94 -1.86 17.23
C LEU A 93 5.19 -3.18 17.97
N LYS A 94 5.27 -3.13 19.30
CA LYS A 94 5.50 -4.32 20.13
C LYS A 94 4.30 -5.26 20.07
N ASP A 95 4.57 -6.57 20.13
CA ASP A 95 3.54 -7.59 20.30
C ASP A 95 3.22 -7.74 21.80
N ASP A 96 2.54 -6.72 22.34
CA ASP A 96 2.11 -6.65 23.73
C ASP A 96 0.61 -6.37 23.84
N LEU A 97 0.13 -6.07 25.05
CA LEU A 97 -1.28 -5.74 25.30
C LEU A 97 -1.60 -4.26 25.06
N SER A 98 -0.75 -3.54 24.33
CA SER A 98 -1.02 -2.13 24.01
C SER A 98 -2.10 -2.00 22.93
N PRO A 99 -2.83 -0.86 22.91
CA PRO A 99 -3.76 -0.56 21.83
C PRO A 99 -3.10 -0.62 20.44
N ALA A 100 -1.86 -0.17 20.30
CA ALA A 100 -1.16 -0.17 19.02
C ALA A 100 -0.85 -1.60 18.51
N ALA A 101 -0.56 -2.54 19.42
CA ALA A 101 -0.36 -3.95 19.07
C ALA A 101 -1.62 -4.58 18.44
N TRP A 102 -2.80 -4.19 18.92
CA TRP A 102 -4.08 -4.74 18.45
C TRP A 102 -4.38 -4.44 16.97
N VAL A 103 -3.91 -3.29 16.46
CA VAL A 103 -4.13 -2.89 15.06
C VAL A 103 -2.94 -3.24 14.14
N LYS A 104 -1.83 -3.75 14.69
CA LYS A 104 -0.58 -3.99 13.96
C LYS A 104 -0.76 -4.89 12.73
N SER A 105 -1.36 -6.06 12.89
CA SER A 105 -1.56 -7.02 11.78
C SER A 105 -2.48 -6.46 10.69
N ALA A 106 -3.49 -5.67 11.06
CA ALA A 106 -4.37 -4.98 10.12
C ALA A 106 -3.62 -3.87 9.34
N ILE A 107 -2.76 -3.09 10.01
CA ILE A 107 -1.88 -2.12 9.34
C ILE A 107 -0.95 -2.83 8.34
N GLN A 108 -0.45 -4.03 8.68
CA GLN A 108 0.37 -4.83 7.78
C GLN A 108 -0.42 -5.34 6.55
N ASN A 109 -1.70 -5.74 6.68
CA ASN A 109 -2.54 -6.03 5.52
C ASN A 109 -2.62 -4.84 4.57
N VAL A 110 -2.86 -3.62 5.09
CA VAL A 110 -2.92 -2.41 4.26
C VAL A 110 -1.63 -2.20 3.47
N ASN A 111 -0.46 -2.42 4.10
CA ASN A 111 0.81 -2.32 3.40
C ASN A 111 0.99 -3.39 2.32
N SER A 112 0.57 -4.63 2.58
CA SER A 112 0.59 -5.71 1.58
C SER A 112 -0.28 -5.37 0.37
N VAL A 113 -1.49 -4.85 0.61
CA VAL A 113 -2.39 -4.37 -0.46
C VAL A 113 -1.73 -3.22 -1.22
N ARG A 114 -1.19 -2.20 -0.54
CA ARG A 114 -0.49 -1.08 -1.19
C ARG A 114 0.69 -1.55 -2.05
N ASN A 115 1.47 -2.51 -1.56
CA ASN A 115 2.58 -3.10 -2.32
C ASN A 115 2.08 -3.79 -3.60
N LYS A 116 0.95 -4.51 -3.54
CA LYS A 116 0.32 -5.10 -4.72
C LYS A 116 -0.02 -4.05 -5.77
N PHE A 117 -0.60 -2.92 -5.36
CA PHE A 117 -0.86 -1.79 -6.26
C PHE A 117 0.40 -1.13 -6.84
N SER A 118 1.55 -1.28 -6.19
CA SER A 118 2.83 -0.74 -6.68
C SER A 118 3.50 -1.65 -7.72
N HIS A 119 3.05 -2.91 -7.85
CA HIS A 119 3.68 -3.93 -8.70
C HIS A 119 2.73 -4.55 -9.73
N THR A 120 1.47 -4.15 -9.75
CA THR A 120 0.44 -4.72 -10.63
C THR A 120 -0.41 -3.60 -11.21
N LEU A 121 -0.69 -3.66 -12.51
CA LEU A 121 -1.43 -2.61 -13.24
C LEU A 121 -2.94 -2.66 -13.00
N THR A 122 -3.51 -3.85 -12.80
CA THR A 122 -4.96 -4.06 -12.55
C THR A 122 -5.22 -4.95 -11.31
N PRO A 123 -4.71 -4.57 -10.13
CA PRO A 123 -4.85 -5.37 -8.93
C PRO A 123 -6.29 -5.36 -8.42
N LYS A 124 -6.83 -6.55 -8.15
CA LYS A 124 -8.06 -6.72 -7.38
C LYS A 124 -7.71 -6.96 -5.92
N ILE A 125 -8.46 -6.36 -5.00
CA ILE A 125 -8.33 -6.62 -3.56
C ILE A 125 -9.31 -7.74 -3.21
N GLU A 126 -8.82 -8.83 -2.65
CA GLU A 126 -9.66 -9.92 -2.16
C GLU A 126 -9.86 -9.79 -0.64
N TRP A 127 -11.04 -10.20 -0.14
CA TRP A 127 -11.33 -10.17 1.30
C TRP A 127 -10.32 -10.95 2.15
N GLY A 128 -9.75 -12.03 1.61
CA GLY A 128 -8.72 -12.83 2.29
C GLY A 128 -7.41 -12.06 2.52
N GLU A 129 -7.10 -11.04 1.71
CA GLU A 129 -5.90 -10.22 1.86
C GLU A 129 -6.00 -9.21 3.00
N ILE A 130 -7.21 -8.97 3.51
CA ILE A 130 -7.54 -7.98 4.54
C ILE A 130 -8.27 -8.59 5.75
N ASN A 131 -8.04 -9.87 6.01
CA ASN A 131 -8.67 -10.60 7.10
C ASN A 131 -8.53 -9.89 8.46
N ASN A 132 -7.32 -9.42 8.83
CA ASN A 132 -7.13 -8.75 10.12
C ASN A 132 -7.81 -7.36 10.15
N VAL A 133 -7.89 -6.66 9.02
CA VAL A 133 -8.68 -5.41 8.92
C VAL A 133 -10.15 -5.70 9.22
N ALA A 134 -10.71 -6.74 8.61
CA ALA A 134 -12.09 -7.14 8.85
C ALA A 134 -12.34 -7.55 10.31
N GLU A 135 -11.41 -8.26 10.93
CA GLU A 135 -11.50 -8.65 12.36
C GLU A 135 -11.48 -7.44 13.30
N VAL A 136 -10.58 -6.48 13.07
CA VAL A 136 -10.56 -5.23 13.86
C VAL A 136 -11.88 -4.47 13.69
N LEU A 137 -12.40 -4.37 12.46
CA LEU A 137 -13.64 -3.65 12.19
C LEU A 137 -14.88 -4.29 12.79
N LYS A 138 -14.95 -5.62 12.85
CA LYS A 138 -16.05 -6.33 13.54
C LYS A 138 -16.22 -5.86 14.98
N ILE A 139 -15.11 -5.57 15.65
CA ILE A 139 -15.10 -5.11 17.04
C ILE A 139 -15.26 -3.58 17.11
N ALA A 140 -14.47 -2.84 16.35
CA ALA A 140 -14.41 -1.38 16.44
C ALA A 140 -15.65 -0.68 15.83
N ARG A 141 -16.33 -1.34 14.89
CA ARG A 141 -17.52 -0.84 14.17
C ARG A 141 -18.57 -1.94 14.07
N ASN A 142 -18.96 -2.48 15.22
CA ASN A 142 -19.94 -3.55 15.32
C ASN A 142 -21.24 -3.24 14.56
N GLY A 143 -21.75 -4.22 13.81
CA GLY A 143 -22.98 -4.10 13.02
C GLY A 143 -22.82 -3.39 11.67
N VAL A 144 -21.62 -2.91 11.31
CA VAL A 144 -21.37 -2.29 10.00
C VAL A 144 -20.87 -3.34 9.01
N SER A 145 -21.53 -3.42 7.86
CA SER A 145 -21.09 -4.20 6.70
C SER A 145 -20.50 -3.30 5.62
N TYR A 146 -19.51 -3.81 4.89
CA TYR A 146 -18.87 -3.11 3.78
C TYR A 146 -19.11 -3.92 2.50
N ALA A 147 -19.43 -3.23 1.40
CA ALA A 147 -19.68 -3.89 0.12
C ALA A 147 -18.37 -4.41 -0.49
N GLU A 148 -17.34 -3.56 -0.52
CA GLU A 148 -16.05 -3.88 -1.13
C GLU A 148 -14.90 -3.86 -0.10
N PRO A 149 -13.84 -4.67 -0.31
CA PRO A 149 -12.65 -4.68 0.56
C PRO A 149 -12.00 -3.32 0.74
N ILE A 150 -12.03 -2.49 -0.29
CA ILE A 150 -11.46 -1.14 -0.26
C ILE A 150 -12.20 -0.21 0.70
N ASP A 151 -13.52 -0.37 0.83
CA ASP A 151 -14.33 0.42 1.77
C ASP A 151 -14.00 0.05 3.21
N ALA A 152 -13.74 -1.24 3.47
CA ALA A 152 -13.26 -1.70 4.76
C ALA A 152 -11.86 -1.14 5.07
N ILE A 153 -10.93 -1.13 4.10
CA ILE A 153 -9.60 -0.52 4.26
C ILE A 153 -9.72 0.97 4.65
N GLU A 154 -10.60 1.73 3.98
CA GLU A 154 -10.82 3.14 4.29
C GLU A 154 -11.48 3.34 5.66
N ALA A 155 -12.48 2.53 6.01
CA ALA A 155 -13.14 2.59 7.32
C ALA A 155 -12.21 2.23 8.48
N PHE A 156 -11.19 1.40 8.21
CA PHE A 156 -10.16 1.02 9.15
C PHE A 156 -9.17 2.15 9.44
N ALA A 157 -8.86 3.02 8.47
CA ALA A 157 -7.89 4.10 8.64
C ALA A 157 -8.08 4.93 9.93
N PRO A 158 -9.28 5.50 10.23
CA PRO A 158 -9.49 6.23 11.48
C PRO A 158 -9.39 5.36 12.73
N VAL A 159 -9.70 4.06 12.64
CA VAL A 159 -9.53 3.12 13.76
C VAL A 159 -8.04 2.91 14.03
N ALA A 160 -7.24 2.59 13.02
CA ALA A 160 -5.79 2.48 13.15
C ALA A 160 -5.18 3.74 13.80
N CYS A 161 -5.50 4.92 13.27
CA CYS A 161 -5.02 6.19 13.82
C CYS A 161 -5.41 6.36 15.30
N ALA A 162 -6.66 6.08 15.68
CA ALA A 162 -7.12 6.21 17.06
C ALA A 162 -6.41 5.28 18.07
N PHE A 163 -5.92 4.13 17.60
CA PHE A 163 -5.15 3.17 18.41
C PHE A 163 -3.63 3.45 18.41
N LEU A 164 -3.14 4.24 17.45
CA LEU A 164 -1.76 4.73 17.42
C LEU A 164 -1.55 5.99 18.27
N ILE A 165 -2.61 6.79 18.52
CA ILE A 165 -2.51 7.98 19.37
C ILE A 165 -2.23 7.57 20.83
N ASP A 166 -1.10 8.05 21.36
CA ASP A 166 -0.70 7.92 22.77
C ASP A 166 -1.40 9.00 23.61
N ALA A 167 -2.74 8.95 23.68
CA ALA A 167 -3.54 9.85 24.50
C ALA A 167 -3.97 9.14 25.80
N PRO A 168 -3.57 9.65 26.98
CA PRO A 168 -4.08 9.13 28.24
C PRO A 168 -5.56 9.46 28.34
N SER A 169 -6.41 8.44 28.19
CA SER A 169 -7.73 8.49 28.83
C SER A 169 -7.62 7.73 30.13
N SER A 170 -8.21 8.27 31.21
CA SER A 170 -8.23 7.63 32.52
C SER A 170 -8.67 6.17 32.46
N ARG A 171 -9.62 5.84 31.58
CA ARG A 171 -10.08 4.48 31.29
C ARG A 171 -9.04 3.60 30.58
N ARG A 172 -8.30 4.11 29.59
CA ARG A 172 -7.22 3.36 28.92
C ARG A 172 -6.09 3.04 29.89
N THR A 173 -5.67 4.02 30.69
CA THR A 173 -4.62 3.83 31.70
C THR A 173 -5.02 2.80 32.75
N GLN A 174 -6.28 2.83 33.23
CA GLN A 174 -6.79 1.83 34.17
C GLN A 174 -6.82 0.42 33.56
N LEU A 175 -7.31 0.26 32.32
CA LEU A 175 -7.33 -1.04 31.63
C LEU A 175 -5.92 -1.60 31.44
N GLU A 176 -4.96 -0.78 30.99
CA GLU A 176 -3.57 -1.21 30.86
C GLU A 176 -2.95 -1.62 32.19
N GLN A 177 -3.26 -0.93 33.29
CA GLN A 177 -2.80 -1.29 34.63
C GLN A 177 -3.43 -2.61 35.11
N LEU A 178 -4.72 -2.84 34.83
CA LEU A 178 -5.40 -4.10 35.15
C LEU A 178 -4.83 -5.29 34.36
N LEU A 179 -4.49 -5.06 33.08
CA LEU A 179 -3.83 -6.05 32.22
C LEU A 179 -2.40 -6.36 32.70
N LYS A 180 -1.58 -5.31 32.93
CA LYS A 180 -0.19 -5.46 33.41
C LYS A 180 -0.10 -6.07 34.81
N SER A 181 -1.12 -5.87 35.66
CA SER A 181 -1.17 -6.47 37.00
C SER A 181 -1.68 -7.92 37.02
N GLY A 182 -2.00 -8.52 35.87
CA GLY A 182 -2.51 -9.89 35.77
C GLY A 182 -3.89 -10.09 36.41
N LYS A 183 -4.58 -9.00 36.75
CA LYS A 183 -5.89 -9.02 37.41
C LYS A 183 -7.04 -9.29 36.43
N MET A 184 -6.78 -9.20 35.13
CA MET A 184 -7.64 -9.79 34.10
C MET A 184 -6.94 -11.00 33.49
N LYS A 185 -7.45 -12.20 33.79
CA LYS A 185 -7.10 -13.41 33.06
C LYS A 185 -8.00 -13.49 31.83
N PHE A 186 -7.43 -13.39 30.63
CA PHE A 186 -8.13 -13.87 29.46
C PHE A 186 -8.26 -15.38 29.60
N ALA A 187 -9.48 -15.90 29.53
CA ALA A 187 -9.66 -17.28 29.12
C ALA A 187 -9.16 -17.34 27.67
N VAL A 188 -7.89 -17.70 27.49
CA VAL A 188 -7.42 -18.22 26.21
C VAL A 188 -8.18 -19.53 26.07
N GLY A 189 -9.37 -19.46 25.49
CA GLY A 189 -10.08 -20.63 25.04
C GLY A 189 -9.14 -21.35 24.09
N GLU A 190 -8.91 -22.62 24.36
CA GLU A 190 -8.26 -23.55 23.45
C GLU A 190 -8.89 -23.39 22.07
N ILE A 191 -8.14 -22.81 21.14
CA ILE A 191 -8.39 -22.96 19.72
C ILE A 191 -7.12 -23.63 19.20
N PHE A 192 -7.31 -24.90 18.86
CA PHE A 192 -6.35 -25.83 18.27
C PHE A 192 -5.61 -25.25 17.07
#